data_AF-A0A804PPF4-F1
#
_entry.id   AF-A0A804PPF4-F1
#
_cell.length_a   1.000
_cell.length_b   1.000
_cell.length_c   1.000
_cell.angle_alpha   90.00
_cell.angle_beta   90.00
_cell.angle_gamma   90.00
#
_symmetry.space_group_name_H-M   'P 1'
#
loop_
_entity.id
_entity.type
_entity.pdbx_description
1 polymer ?
#
loop_
_entity_poly.entity_id
_entity_poly.type
_entity_poly.pdbx_seq_one_letter_code
_entity_poly.pdbx_strand_id
1 'polypeptide(L)'
;MYYWSVGTHLGQNPVAPHQKHQGLKQKEKKLPVCASQKRKRKRKNSQFVTETPRPAPSTRSPPRPAAPLPSARPSSPHSRKRRASYPILISPPFFSAAAGQRHATRLTPASDPLLTRHPEMATAAAFSVSSPAASAVAARSKVFGGVNQARTRTGCRVGITRKNFGRVMMALAVDVSRFEGVPMAPPDPILGVSEAFKADKSELKLNLGVGAYRTEELQPYVLNVVKKAENLMLEKGENKEYLPIEGLAAFNKATAELLLGADNPVINQGLVATLQSLSGTGSLRLAAAFIQRYFPEAKVLISSPTWGNHKNIFNDARVPWSEYRYYDPKTVGLDFEGMIADIEAAPEGSFVLLHGCAHNPTGIDPTPEQWEKIADVIQEKKHMPFFDVAYQGFASGSLDEDAFSVRLFVKRGMEVFVAQSYSKNLGLYSERVGAINVVCSAPEVADRVKSQLKRLARPMYSNPPIHGAKIVANVVGDPTMFGEWKQEMELMAGRIKNVRQKLYDSLSAKDKSGKDWSFILRQIGMFSYTGLNKAQSDNMTDKWHIYMTKDGRISLAGLSLAKCDYLADAIIDSFHNVN
;
A
#
# COMPACT_ATOMS: atom_id res chain seq x y z
N MET A 1 33.07 -10.85 6.64
CA MET A 1 32.70 -10.87 8.07
C MET A 1 31.22 -11.25 8.18
N TYR A 2 30.85 -12.08 9.17
CA TYR A 2 29.47 -12.50 9.47
C TYR A 2 28.54 -12.80 8.28
N TYR A 3 28.86 -13.86 7.54
CA TYR A 3 27.81 -14.69 6.94
C TYR A 3 27.20 -15.56 8.05
N TRP A 4 25.88 -15.45 8.28
CA TRP A 4 25.15 -16.44 9.08
C TRP A 4 24.63 -17.54 8.14
N SER A 5 25.36 -18.65 8.07
CA SER A 5 24.86 -19.88 7.47
C SER A 5 24.17 -20.71 8.55
N VAL A 6 22.85 -20.90 8.43
CA VAL A 6 22.11 -21.83 9.28
C VAL A 6 22.01 -23.16 8.55
N GLY A 7 23.00 -24.03 8.77
CA GLY A 7 22.90 -25.44 8.40
C GLY A 7 22.17 -26.21 9.49
N THR A 8 20.99 -26.75 9.19
CA THR A 8 20.31 -27.75 10.03
C THR A 8 20.37 -29.13 9.36
N HIS A 9 20.59 -30.17 10.16
CA HIS A 9 20.93 -31.50 9.65
C HIS A 9 19.72 -32.32 9.20
N LEU A 10 19.90 -33.00 8.06
CA LEU A 10 19.56 -34.41 7.82
C LEU A 10 18.20 -34.91 8.35
N GLY A 11 17.17 -34.79 7.51
CA GLY A 11 16.03 -35.72 7.50
C GLY A 11 16.00 -36.48 6.16
N GLN A 12 16.56 -37.68 6.10
CA GLN A 12 16.55 -38.50 4.88
C GLN A 12 15.19 -39.21 4.72
N ASN A 13 14.58 -39.11 3.54
CA ASN A 13 13.53 -40.03 3.12
C ASN A 13 13.41 -40.08 1.58
N PRO A 14 13.99 -41.09 0.90
CA PRO A 14 13.97 -41.18 -0.55
C PRO A 14 12.75 -41.97 -1.07
N VAL A 15 11.97 -41.39 -1.98
CA VAL A 15 11.03 -42.14 -2.83
C VAL A 15 11.37 -41.83 -4.28
N ALA A 16 11.86 -42.84 -5.01
CA ALA A 16 12.39 -42.69 -6.36
C ALA A 16 11.28 -42.67 -7.44
N PRO A 17 11.48 -41.97 -8.57
CA PRO A 17 10.44 -41.80 -9.59
C PRO A 17 10.40 -42.95 -10.60
N HIS A 18 9.20 -43.48 -10.86
CA HIS A 18 8.91 -44.35 -12.00
C HIS A 18 7.51 -44.04 -12.57
N GLN A 19 7.45 -43.40 -13.74
CA GLN A 19 6.91 -44.07 -14.94
C GLN A 19 7.18 -43.27 -16.24
N LYS A 20 7.90 -43.95 -17.15
CA LYS A 20 7.85 -43.90 -18.62
C LYS A 20 7.37 -42.61 -19.33
N HIS A 21 8.28 -42.00 -20.09
CA HIS A 21 7.92 -41.26 -21.29
C HIS A 21 7.01 -42.09 -22.22
N GLN A 22 5.96 -41.46 -22.75
CA GLN A 22 5.46 -41.74 -24.09
C GLN A 22 5.36 -40.43 -24.88
N GLY A 23 5.96 -40.40 -26.06
CA GLY A 23 6.01 -39.20 -26.90
C GLY A 23 4.70 -38.96 -27.65
N LEU A 24 3.83 -38.12 -27.10
CA LEU A 24 2.69 -37.58 -27.86
C LEU A 24 3.20 -36.57 -28.90
N LYS A 25 3.29 -37.00 -30.16
CA LYS A 25 3.62 -36.13 -31.29
C LYS A 25 2.64 -34.96 -31.37
N GLN A 26 3.17 -33.74 -31.44
CA GLN A 26 2.38 -32.60 -31.91
C GLN A 26 1.83 -32.93 -33.30
N LYS A 27 0.50 -32.95 -33.43
CA LYS A 27 -0.17 -32.81 -34.73
C LYS A 27 -0.74 -31.42 -34.81
N GLU A 28 -0.23 -30.61 -35.74
CA GLU A 28 -0.90 -29.37 -36.14
C GLU A 28 -2.34 -29.71 -36.57
N LYS A 29 -3.34 -29.14 -35.88
CA LYS A 29 -4.69 -29.01 -36.42
C LYS A 29 -4.88 -27.58 -36.88
N LYS A 30 -4.56 -27.31 -38.15
CA LYS A 30 -4.98 -26.10 -38.84
C LYS A 30 -6.51 -26.04 -38.82
N LEU A 31 -7.08 -25.07 -38.09
CA LEU A 31 -8.50 -24.74 -38.24
C LEU A 31 -8.69 -24.07 -39.61
N PRO A 32 -9.69 -24.49 -40.41
CA PRO A 32 -9.86 -23.99 -41.76
C PRO A 32 -10.46 -22.58 -41.77
N VAL A 33 -9.89 -21.69 -42.59
CA VAL A 33 -10.52 -20.43 -42.96
C VAL A 33 -11.73 -20.74 -43.84
N CYS A 34 -12.95 -20.49 -43.33
CA CYS A 34 -14.17 -20.60 -44.13
C CYS A 34 -14.38 -19.32 -44.95
N ALA A 35 -14.02 -19.35 -46.23
CA ALA A 35 -14.14 -18.22 -47.15
C ALA A 35 -15.12 -18.52 -48.30
N SER A 36 -16.41 -18.34 -48.06
CA SER A 36 -17.45 -18.31 -49.10
C SER A 36 -18.65 -17.45 -48.64
N GLN A 37 -19.39 -16.72 -49.48
CA GLN A 37 -19.38 -16.62 -50.95
C GLN A 37 -19.39 -15.15 -51.42
N LYS A 38 -18.83 -14.88 -52.61
CA LYS A 38 -19.03 -13.60 -53.32
C LYS A 38 -20.38 -13.59 -54.06
N ARG A 39 -21.22 -12.56 -53.87
CA ARG A 39 -22.27 -12.19 -54.85
C ARG A 39 -22.26 -10.69 -55.15
N LYS A 40 -21.90 -10.33 -56.38
CA LYS A 40 -22.02 -8.96 -56.93
C LYS A 40 -23.33 -8.82 -57.72
N ARG A 41 -24.23 -7.91 -57.30
CA ARG A 41 -25.22 -7.21 -58.16
C ARG A 41 -25.39 -5.78 -57.59
N LYS A 42 -24.81 -4.74 -58.19
CA LYS A 42 -25.31 -3.91 -59.31
C LYS A 42 -26.65 -3.19 -59.05
N ARG A 43 -26.53 -1.91 -58.67
CA ARG A 43 -27.37 -0.71 -59.00
C ARG A 43 -28.88 -0.88 -59.30
N LYS A 44 -29.71 -0.10 -58.57
CA LYS A 44 -30.56 0.99 -59.14
C LYS A 44 -31.05 1.95 -58.03
N ASN A 45 -31.67 3.07 -58.41
CA ASN A 45 -31.98 4.22 -57.54
C ASN A 45 -33.49 4.35 -57.21
N SER A 46 -33.81 4.82 -55.99
CA SER A 46 -34.99 5.65 -55.63
C SER A 46 -34.90 5.97 -54.12
N GLN A 47 -34.47 7.15 -53.63
CA GLN A 47 -35.17 8.45 -53.58
C GLN A 47 -36.55 8.46 -52.90
N PHE A 48 -36.56 8.87 -51.63
CA PHE A 48 -37.48 9.77 -50.87
C PHE A 48 -36.73 10.04 -49.54
N VAL A 49 -36.27 11.25 -49.15
CA VAL A 49 -36.99 12.50 -48.76
C VAL A 49 -37.89 12.23 -47.56
N THR A 50 -37.75 12.84 -46.37
CA THR A 50 -37.34 14.21 -45.95
C THR A 50 -36.05 14.23 -45.08
N GLU A 51 -35.11 15.18 -45.18
CA GLU A 51 -35.06 16.66 -44.95
C GLU A 51 -34.70 17.12 -43.51
N THR A 52 -33.57 17.82 -43.42
CA THR A 52 -33.15 18.72 -42.31
C THR A 52 -32.56 20.00 -42.91
N PRO A 53 -32.81 21.19 -42.34
CA PRO A 53 -31.88 22.30 -42.55
C PRO A 53 -31.53 23.14 -41.29
N ARG A 54 -30.26 23.55 -41.25
CA ARG A 54 -29.70 24.77 -40.63
C ARG A 54 -29.13 25.63 -41.78
N PRO A 55 -28.61 26.87 -41.59
CA PRO A 55 -28.84 27.92 -40.57
C PRO A 55 -29.18 29.28 -41.26
N ALA A 56 -29.08 30.43 -40.56
CA ALA A 56 -28.55 31.76 -41.02
C ALA A 56 -29.12 32.95 -40.19
N PRO A 57 -28.49 34.17 -40.18
CA PRO A 57 -28.65 35.12 -39.05
C PRO A 57 -28.96 36.61 -39.38
N SER A 58 -29.33 37.39 -38.34
CA SER A 58 -29.23 38.87 -38.15
C SER A 58 -29.87 39.22 -36.77
N THR A 59 -29.98 40.44 -36.20
CA THR A 59 -29.12 41.64 -35.91
C THR A 59 -29.72 42.32 -34.64
N ARG A 60 -29.20 43.30 -33.87
CA ARG A 60 -28.08 44.29 -33.84
C ARG A 60 -27.80 44.56 -32.31
N SER A 61 -26.59 44.90 -31.84
CA SER A 61 -25.94 46.24 -31.69
C SER A 61 -26.72 47.29 -30.84
N PRO A 62 -26.07 48.19 -30.04
CA PRO A 62 -24.64 48.59 -30.01
C PRO A 62 -23.93 48.59 -28.59
N PRO A 63 -22.63 48.98 -28.46
CA PRO A 63 -21.79 48.73 -27.26
C PRO A 63 -20.93 49.93 -26.71
N ARG A 64 -20.00 49.64 -25.75
CA ARG A 64 -18.79 50.42 -25.28
C ARG A 64 -19.03 51.62 -24.32
N PRO A 65 -18.00 52.22 -23.64
CA PRO A 65 -16.52 52.03 -23.71
C PRO A 65 -15.82 51.71 -22.35
N ALA A 66 -14.53 52.02 -22.19
CA ALA A 66 -13.68 51.69 -21.01
C ALA A 66 -12.57 52.74 -20.71
N ALA A 67 -11.84 52.57 -19.59
CA ALA A 67 -10.68 53.36 -19.08
C ALA A 67 -10.99 54.77 -18.50
N PRO A 68 -10.09 55.44 -17.74
CA PRO A 68 -8.71 55.08 -17.32
C PRO A 68 -8.42 55.16 -15.79
N LEU A 69 -7.14 55.00 -15.41
CA LEU A 69 -6.56 55.24 -14.06
C LEU A 69 -6.49 56.73 -13.69
N PRO A 70 -6.33 57.06 -12.39
CA PRO A 70 -5.11 57.79 -12.00
C PRO A 70 -4.41 57.28 -10.71
N SER A 71 -3.24 57.85 -10.43
CA SER A 71 -2.18 57.34 -9.55
C SER A 71 -2.02 58.01 -8.17
N ALA A 72 -1.51 57.23 -7.19
CA ALA A 72 -0.76 57.68 -6.00
C ALA A 72 -1.56 58.48 -4.92
N ARG A 73 -1.11 58.68 -3.66
CA ARG A 73 0.22 58.57 -2.99
C ARG A 73 0.14 57.86 -1.60
N PRO A 74 1.27 57.58 -0.92
CA PRO A 74 1.33 56.62 0.20
C PRO A 74 1.35 57.23 1.62
N SER A 75 1.11 56.39 2.62
CA SER A 75 1.59 56.53 4.01
C SER A 75 1.90 55.15 4.62
N SER A 76 2.70 55.08 5.71
CA SER A 76 3.37 53.84 6.16
C SER A 76 2.97 53.39 7.59
N PRO A 77 3.30 52.15 8.03
CA PRO A 77 2.55 51.43 9.07
C PRO A 77 3.14 51.53 10.49
N HIS A 78 2.35 51.16 11.51
CA HIS A 78 2.87 50.93 12.88
C HIS A 78 2.14 49.83 13.69
N SER A 79 2.91 48.80 14.09
CA SER A 79 2.61 47.80 15.15
C SER A 79 1.45 46.81 14.88
N ARG A 80 1.40 45.61 15.49
CA ARG A 80 2.23 45.02 16.57
C ARG A 80 2.90 43.70 16.15
N LYS A 81 4.08 43.42 16.72
CA LYS A 81 4.80 42.14 16.59
C LYS A 81 4.36 41.15 17.68
N ARG A 82 4.20 39.87 17.34
CA ARG A 82 4.56 38.72 18.21
C ARG A 82 5.22 37.64 17.37
N ARG A 83 6.56 37.59 17.39
CA ARG A 83 7.34 36.41 16.99
C ARG A 83 7.69 35.63 18.25
N ALA A 84 7.38 34.34 18.28
CA ALA A 84 8.13 33.39 19.11
C ALA A 84 9.36 32.96 18.31
N SER A 85 10.55 33.06 18.90
CA SER A 85 11.81 32.67 18.27
C SER A 85 12.45 31.55 19.08
N TYR A 86 12.51 30.35 18.52
CA TYR A 86 13.33 29.27 19.09
C TYR A 86 14.79 29.44 18.62
N PRO A 87 15.79 29.30 19.51
CA PRO A 87 17.19 29.44 19.16
C PRO A 87 17.70 28.22 18.37
N ILE A 88 18.52 28.49 17.36
CA ILE A 88 19.24 27.47 16.60
C ILE A 88 20.48 27.05 17.40
N LEU A 89 20.63 25.75 17.67
CA LEU A 89 21.89 25.15 18.13
C LEU A 89 22.57 24.45 16.95
N ILE A 90 23.62 25.07 16.41
CA ILE A 90 24.56 24.45 15.47
C ILE A 90 25.84 24.12 16.24
N SER A 91 26.24 22.85 16.22
CA SER A 91 27.56 22.41 16.69
C SER A 91 28.57 22.45 15.54
N PRO A 92 29.80 22.95 15.75
CA PRO A 92 30.82 22.99 14.70
C PRO A 92 31.51 21.62 14.51
N PRO A 93 31.94 21.27 13.29
CA PRO A 93 32.92 20.22 13.06
C PRO A 93 34.35 20.69 13.43
N PHE A 94 35.23 19.74 13.74
CA PHE A 94 36.63 20.02 14.12
C PHE A 94 37.54 20.36 12.93
N PHE A 95 38.69 20.95 13.26
CA PHE A 95 39.65 21.54 12.31
C PHE A 95 40.84 20.60 11.99
N SER A 96 41.49 20.87 10.85
CA SER A 96 42.91 20.57 10.53
C SER A 96 43.39 19.12 10.34
N ALA A 97 43.79 18.82 9.09
CA ALA A 97 45.17 18.42 8.78
C ALA A 97 45.46 18.75 7.29
N ALA A 98 46.66 19.20 6.93
CA ALA A 98 46.99 19.62 5.57
C ALA A 98 48.45 19.38 5.16
N ALA A 99 48.66 18.51 4.16
CA ALA A 99 49.83 18.34 3.28
C ALA A 99 49.52 17.24 2.23
N GLY A 100 50.08 17.19 1.02
CA GLY A 100 50.89 18.18 0.32
C GLY A 100 51.41 17.67 -1.04
N GLN A 101 51.44 18.55 -2.05
CA GLN A 101 52.28 18.54 -3.26
C GLN A 101 52.25 17.39 -4.31
N ARG A 102 51.79 17.79 -5.52
CA ARG A 102 52.47 17.70 -6.84
C ARG A 102 52.55 16.39 -7.66
N HIS A 103 52.25 16.60 -8.94
CA HIS A 103 52.40 15.78 -10.15
C HIS A 103 53.67 14.91 -10.32
N ALA A 104 53.48 13.77 -11.00
CA ALA A 104 54.33 13.27 -12.08
C ALA A 104 53.47 12.48 -13.10
N THR A 105 54.02 12.08 -14.25
CA THR A 105 53.23 11.62 -15.43
C THR A 105 53.54 10.18 -15.86
N ARG A 106 52.59 9.56 -16.59
CA ARG A 106 52.61 8.28 -17.34
C ARG A 106 53.98 7.64 -17.63
N LEU A 107 54.02 6.30 -17.56
CA LEU A 107 54.52 5.44 -18.66
C LEU A 107 54.06 3.96 -18.51
N THR A 108 53.83 3.28 -19.64
CA THR A 108 53.54 1.84 -19.85
C THR A 108 53.94 1.52 -21.32
N PRO A 109 53.96 0.25 -21.83
CA PRO A 109 53.70 -1.06 -21.21
C PRO A 109 54.75 -2.17 -21.55
N ALA A 110 54.43 -3.41 -21.18
CA ALA A 110 54.70 -4.69 -21.88
C ALA A 110 56.12 -5.33 -21.94
N SER A 111 56.21 -6.55 -21.40
CA SER A 111 56.97 -7.72 -21.91
C SER A 111 56.36 -8.99 -21.27
N ASP A 112 56.55 -10.18 -21.87
CA ASP A 112 55.78 -11.41 -21.58
C ASP A 112 56.62 -12.49 -20.81
N PRO A 113 56.29 -13.81 -20.69
CA PRO A 113 56.23 -14.44 -19.36
C PRO A 113 57.12 -15.70 -19.19
N LEU A 114 57.09 -16.34 -18.00
CA LEU A 114 56.92 -17.80 -17.77
C LEU A 114 57.30 -18.23 -16.31
N LEU A 115 57.01 -19.51 -15.99
CA LEU A 115 57.57 -20.32 -14.89
C LEU A 115 57.07 -20.15 -13.42
N THR A 116 55.86 -20.68 -13.18
CA THR A 116 55.52 -21.72 -12.16
C THR A 116 55.62 -21.46 -10.63
N ARG A 117 54.65 -22.09 -9.92
CA ARG A 117 54.56 -22.46 -8.48
C ARG A 117 53.94 -21.46 -7.49
N HIS A 118 52.69 -21.76 -7.13
CA HIS A 118 52.09 -21.57 -5.78
C HIS A 118 52.87 -22.37 -4.71
N PRO A 119 52.80 -22.07 -3.39
CA PRO A 119 51.56 -21.75 -2.66
C PRO A 119 51.63 -20.63 -1.59
N GLU A 120 50.49 -20.45 -0.91
CA GLU A 120 50.26 -19.84 0.42
C GLU A 120 50.94 -18.52 0.80
N MET A 121 50.11 -17.52 1.15
CA MET A 121 50.46 -16.49 2.12
C MET A 121 49.34 -16.31 3.14
N ALA A 122 49.71 -16.14 4.40
CA ALA A 122 48.81 -15.96 5.53
C ALA A 122 49.14 -14.68 6.31
N THR A 123 48.20 -14.28 7.17
CA THR A 123 48.37 -13.43 8.37
C THR A 123 48.71 -11.94 8.27
N ALA A 124 47.87 -11.17 8.98
CA ALA A 124 48.23 -10.12 9.96
C ALA A 124 48.51 -8.66 9.53
N ALA A 125 47.45 -7.85 9.60
CA ALA A 125 47.43 -6.57 10.35
C ALA A 125 45.99 -6.38 10.88
N ALA A 126 45.68 -6.56 12.18
CA ALA A 126 46.10 -5.80 13.36
C ALA A 126 45.44 -4.41 13.47
N PHE A 127 44.25 -4.34 14.09
CA PHE A 127 43.72 -3.14 14.74
C PHE A 127 42.94 -3.51 16.01
N SER A 128 43.11 -2.72 17.07
CA SER A 128 42.61 -3.01 18.43
C SER A 128 41.20 -2.47 18.69
N VAL A 129 40.40 -3.22 19.45
CA VAL A 129 39.14 -2.72 20.03
C VAL A 129 39.24 -2.76 21.56
N SER A 130 39.26 -1.57 22.18
CA SER A 130 39.24 -1.41 23.64
C SER A 130 37.85 -0.97 24.10
N SER A 131 37.22 -1.74 25.00
CA SER A 131 35.92 -1.40 25.60
C SER A 131 36.11 -0.82 27.02
N PRO A 132 35.58 0.38 27.32
CA PRO A 132 35.47 0.87 28.70
C PRO A 132 34.30 0.20 29.44
N ALA A 133 34.38 0.20 30.78
CA ALA A 133 33.41 -0.45 31.64
C ALA A 133 32.24 0.48 32.09
N ALA A 134 31.35 -0.13 32.87
CA ALA A 134 30.15 0.40 33.51
C ALA A 134 30.21 1.83 34.08
N SER A 135 29.04 2.48 34.12
CA SER A 135 28.65 3.35 35.24
C SER A 135 27.15 3.24 35.50
N ALA A 136 26.74 3.39 36.76
CA ALA A 136 25.36 3.19 37.20
C ALA A 136 24.55 4.50 37.22
N VAL A 137 23.27 4.44 36.87
CA VAL A 137 22.34 5.57 37.04
C VAL A 137 21.70 5.48 38.42
N ALA A 138 22.10 6.39 39.31
CA ALA A 138 21.57 6.48 40.68
C ALA A 138 20.15 7.11 40.72
N ALA A 139 19.47 6.92 41.85
CA ALA A 139 18.06 7.27 42.04
C ALA A 139 17.78 8.79 42.00
N ARG A 140 16.55 9.15 41.60
CA ARG A 140 15.93 10.45 41.88
C ARG A 140 14.71 10.27 42.78
N SER A 141 14.91 10.40 44.09
CA SER A 141 13.83 10.60 45.04
C SER A 141 13.23 12.00 44.88
N LYS A 142 11.90 12.12 44.74
CA LYS A 142 11.16 13.35 45.04
C LYS A 142 10.21 13.09 46.19
N VAL A 143 10.24 14.00 47.17
CA VAL A 143 9.45 13.93 48.39
C VAL A 143 8.05 14.48 48.15
N PHE A 144 7.04 13.78 48.62
CA PHE A 144 5.80 14.37 49.15
C PHE A 144 5.35 13.54 50.36
N GLY A 145 4.98 14.21 51.45
CA GLY A 145 4.67 13.58 52.73
C GLY A 145 3.17 13.37 52.96
N GLY A 146 2.83 12.39 53.80
CA GLY A 146 1.48 12.12 54.26
C GLY A 146 1.53 11.20 55.48
N VAL A 147 1.51 11.78 56.68
CA VAL A 147 1.56 11.03 57.95
C VAL A 147 0.14 10.84 58.47
N ASN A 148 -0.19 9.61 58.88
CA ASN A 148 -1.20 9.37 59.91
C ASN A 148 -0.85 8.10 60.68
N GLN A 149 -0.93 8.16 62.02
CA GLN A 149 -0.68 7.02 62.92
C GLN A 149 -1.99 6.43 63.43
N ALA A 150 -2.03 5.11 63.58
CA ALA A 150 -2.95 4.44 64.50
C ALA A 150 -2.21 3.31 65.22
N ARG A 151 -2.47 3.14 66.53
CA ARG A 151 -1.79 2.17 67.41
C ARG A 151 -2.67 0.93 67.62
N THR A 152 -2.03 -0.23 67.82
CA THR A 152 -2.33 -1.17 68.93
C THR A 152 -1.22 -2.22 69.03
N ARG A 153 -0.38 -2.12 70.06
CA ARG A 153 -0.39 -2.91 71.32
C ARG A 153 0.17 -4.34 71.20
N THR A 154 1.38 -4.49 71.73
CA THR A 154 2.07 -5.75 71.99
C THR A 154 1.46 -6.54 73.14
N GLY A 155 1.53 -7.87 73.06
CA GLY A 155 1.37 -8.79 74.19
C GLY A 155 2.47 -9.85 74.11
N CYS A 156 3.18 -10.10 75.21
CA CYS A 156 4.32 -11.01 75.25
C CYS A 156 4.08 -12.14 76.25
N ARG A 157 4.33 -13.41 75.86
CA ARG A 157 4.48 -14.52 76.80
C ARG A 157 5.33 -15.67 76.24
N VAL A 158 6.47 -15.90 76.90
CA VAL A 158 7.16 -17.17 77.17
C VAL A 158 7.14 -18.24 76.07
N GLY A 159 8.31 -18.49 75.46
CA GLY A 159 8.49 -19.59 74.50
C GLY A 159 8.72 -20.96 75.15
N ILE A 160 8.44 -22.02 74.38
CA ILE A 160 8.83 -23.40 74.68
C ILE A 160 9.83 -23.85 73.60
N THR A 161 11.01 -24.31 74.02
CA THR A 161 12.08 -24.74 73.11
C THR A 161 11.81 -26.13 72.51
N ARG A 162 11.26 -26.16 71.29
CA ARG A 162 11.31 -27.36 70.42
C ARG A 162 12.50 -27.28 69.48
N LYS A 163 13.18 -28.42 69.27
CA LYS A 163 14.31 -28.55 68.34
C LYS A 163 13.82 -28.30 66.90
N ASN A 164 14.31 -27.24 66.26
CA ASN A 164 14.09 -27.03 64.83
C ASN A 164 14.87 -28.08 64.03
N PHE A 165 14.17 -29.07 63.48
CA PHE A 165 14.66 -29.79 62.30
C PHE A 165 14.68 -28.79 61.14
N GLY A 166 15.88 -28.41 60.70
CA GLY A 166 16.07 -27.52 59.56
C GLY A 166 15.57 -28.17 58.26
N ARG A 167 14.31 -27.94 57.92
CA ARG A 167 13.68 -28.50 56.70
C ARG A 167 14.23 -27.75 55.49
N VAL A 168 15.29 -28.29 54.89
CA VAL A 168 15.89 -27.77 53.65
C VAL A 168 14.83 -27.80 52.54
N MET A 169 14.27 -26.63 52.25
CA MET A 169 13.50 -26.40 51.03
C MET A 169 14.48 -26.42 49.85
N MET A 170 14.64 -27.59 49.23
CA MET A 170 15.07 -27.68 47.84
C MET A 170 14.02 -26.96 47.00
N ALA A 171 14.24 -25.66 46.75
CA ALA A 171 13.52 -24.95 45.71
C ALA A 171 13.96 -25.55 44.38
N LEU A 172 13.15 -26.47 43.86
CA LEU A 172 13.30 -26.93 42.48
C LEU A 172 13.12 -25.72 41.58
N ALA A 173 14.24 -25.21 41.08
CA ALA A 173 14.27 -24.23 40.01
C ALA A 173 13.78 -24.93 38.73
N VAL A 174 12.46 -25.01 38.59
CA VAL A 174 11.83 -25.36 37.32
C VAL A 174 12.28 -24.28 36.33
N ASP A 175 13.01 -24.68 35.29
CA ASP A 175 13.52 -23.75 34.27
C ASP A 175 12.37 -23.36 33.33
N VAL A 176 11.45 -22.55 33.87
CA VAL A 176 10.24 -22.09 33.18
C VAL A 176 10.66 -21.32 31.93
N SER A 177 10.02 -21.64 30.80
CA SER A 177 10.31 -20.99 29.52
C SER A 177 10.31 -19.47 29.65
N ARG A 178 11.36 -18.82 29.15
CA ARG A 178 11.41 -17.35 29.05
C ARG A 178 10.30 -16.77 28.17
N PHE A 179 9.58 -17.63 27.44
CA PHE A 179 8.47 -17.29 26.57
C PHE A 179 7.09 -17.76 27.11
N GLU A 180 7.02 -18.34 28.31
CA GLU A 180 5.77 -18.88 28.90
C GLU A 180 4.64 -17.83 28.96
N GLY A 181 4.99 -16.56 29.21
CA GLY A 181 4.06 -15.43 29.25
C GLY A 181 3.78 -14.76 27.91
N VAL A 182 4.23 -15.31 26.77
CA VAL A 182 3.98 -14.72 25.44
C VAL A 182 2.62 -15.21 24.91
N PRO A 183 1.61 -14.34 24.77
CA PRO A 183 0.30 -14.76 24.30
C PRO A 183 0.32 -15.13 22.81
N MET A 184 -0.46 -16.13 22.42
CA MET A 184 -0.69 -16.44 21.01
C MET A 184 -1.50 -15.31 20.36
N ALA A 185 -0.99 -14.76 19.26
CA ALA A 185 -1.70 -13.74 18.49
C ALA A 185 -2.94 -14.33 17.79
N PRO A 186 -4.04 -13.58 17.65
CA PRO A 186 -5.19 -14.02 16.87
C PRO A 186 -4.83 -14.13 15.37
N PRO A 187 -5.39 -15.09 14.62
CA PRO A 187 -5.22 -15.15 13.17
C PRO A 187 -5.68 -13.87 12.48
N ASP A 188 -4.97 -13.45 11.43
CA ASP A 188 -5.39 -12.32 10.60
C ASP A 188 -6.71 -12.65 9.87
N PRO A 189 -7.72 -11.76 9.90
CA PRO A 189 -9.07 -12.05 9.38
C PRO A 189 -9.15 -12.16 7.85
N ILE A 190 -8.07 -11.95 7.10
CA ILE A 190 -7.98 -12.11 5.65
C ILE A 190 -7.06 -13.30 5.30
N LEU A 191 -5.94 -13.46 6.00
CA LEU A 191 -5.01 -14.57 5.78
C LEU A 191 -5.55 -15.89 6.33
N GLY A 192 -6.20 -15.90 7.49
CA GLY A 192 -6.86 -17.09 8.04
C GLY A 192 -7.98 -17.64 7.15
N VAL A 193 -8.69 -16.77 6.41
CA VAL A 193 -9.66 -17.17 5.37
C VAL A 193 -8.96 -17.94 4.23
N SER A 194 -7.70 -17.62 3.94
CA SER A 194 -6.88 -18.33 2.95
C SER A 194 -6.33 -19.67 3.46
N GLU A 195 -6.15 -19.81 4.77
CA GLU A 195 -5.72 -21.05 5.42
C GLU A 195 -6.88 -22.04 5.52
N ALA A 196 -8.06 -21.57 5.92
CA ALA A 196 -9.29 -22.37 5.91
C ALA A 196 -9.64 -22.87 4.49
N PHE A 197 -9.56 -21.99 3.48
CA PHE A 197 -9.73 -22.38 2.07
C PHE A 197 -8.72 -23.46 1.60
N LYS A 198 -7.48 -23.45 2.12
CA LYS A 198 -6.48 -24.49 1.81
C LYS A 198 -6.80 -25.82 2.50
N ALA A 199 -7.34 -25.79 3.73
CA ALA A 199 -7.70 -26.98 4.50
C ALA A 199 -8.94 -27.70 3.97
N ASP A 200 -9.88 -26.97 3.36
CA ASP A 200 -11.07 -27.52 2.72
C ASP A 200 -10.71 -28.48 1.57
N LYS A 201 -11.50 -29.54 1.38
CA LYS A 201 -11.33 -30.58 0.36
C LYS A 201 -12.46 -30.60 -0.69
N SER A 202 -13.42 -29.69 -0.60
CA SER A 202 -14.52 -29.58 -1.55
C SER A 202 -14.07 -29.03 -2.91
N GLU A 203 -14.43 -29.70 -4.00
CA GLU A 203 -14.20 -29.22 -5.38
C GLU A 203 -15.07 -28.00 -5.76
N LEU A 204 -16.05 -27.65 -4.92
CA LEU A 204 -16.89 -26.47 -5.12
C LEU A 204 -16.27 -25.18 -4.58
N LYS A 205 -15.27 -25.28 -3.69
CA LYS A 205 -14.77 -24.18 -2.88
C LYS A 205 -14.26 -22.98 -3.68
N LEU A 206 -14.52 -21.78 -3.18
CA LEU A 206 -14.08 -20.50 -3.77
C LEU A 206 -13.32 -19.66 -2.75
N ASN A 207 -12.20 -19.05 -3.17
CA ASN A 207 -11.48 -18.05 -2.37
C ASN A 207 -11.82 -16.65 -2.88
N LEU A 208 -12.80 -16.02 -2.23
CA LEU A 208 -13.17 -14.62 -2.46
C LEU A 208 -12.62 -13.71 -1.34
N GLY A 209 -11.89 -14.24 -0.37
CA GLY A 209 -11.26 -13.46 0.70
C GLY A 209 -10.02 -12.69 0.23
N VAL A 210 -9.21 -13.26 -0.66
CA VAL A 210 -7.91 -12.69 -1.07
C VAL A 210 -8.06 -11.64 -2.18
N GLY A 211 -7.60 -10.41 -1.91
CA GLY A 211 -7.49 -9.32 -2.89
C GLY A 211 -6.33 -9.46 -3.87
N ALA A 212 -6.32 -10.54 -4.65
CA ALA A 212 -5.32 -10.81 -5.69
C ALA A 212 -5.99 -11.35 -6.96
N TYR A 213 -5.54 -10.89 -8.13
CA TYR A 213 -6.16 -11.23 -9.42
C TYR A 213 -5.92 -12.69 -9.80
N ARG A 214 -6.92 -13.31 -10.44
CA ARG A 214 -6.87 -14.67 -10.97
C ARG A 214 -7.24 -14.75 -12.45
N THR A 215 -6.80 -15.82 -13.11
CA THR A 215 -7.32 -16.25 -14.41
C THR A 215 -8.72 -16.87 -14.28
N GLU A 216 -9.35 -17.25 -15.38
CA GLU A 216 -10.67 -17.91 -15.38
C GLU A 216 -10.60 -19.32 -14.75
N GLU A 217 -9.43 -19.97 -14.84
CA GLU A 217 -9.06 -21.23 -14.17
C GLU A 217 -8.66 -21.03 -12.69
N LEU A 218 -8.93 -19.85 -12.14
CA LEU A 218 -8.66 -19.43 -10.76
C LEU A 218 -7.17 -19.46 -10.35
N GLN A 219 -6.24 -19.41 -11.31
CA GLN A 219 -4.80 -19.43 -11.06
C GLN A 219 -4.21 -18.02 -10.86
N PRO A 220 -3.10 -17.85 -10.12
CA PRO A 220 -2.37 -16.59 -10.06
C PRO A 220 -1.90 -16.17 -11.47
N TYR A 221 -2.15 -14.92 -11.85
CA TYR A 221 -1.71 -14.38 -13.14
C TYR A 221 -0.42 -13.56 -12.98
N VAL A 222 0.59 -13.88 -13.80
CA VAL A 222 1.80 -13.06 -13.96
C VAL A 222 1.73 -12.35 -15.31
N LEU A 223 1.85 -11.03 -15.30
CA LEU A 223 1.78 -10.20 -16.51
C LEU A 223 2.91 -10.53 -17.49
N ASN A 224 2.63 -10.42 -18.79
CA ASN A 224 3.64 -10.68 -19.82
C ASN A 224 4.68 -9.56 -19.87
N VAL A 225 4.29 -8.32 -19.59
CA VAL A 225 5.20 -7.19 -19.43
C VAL A 225 6.17 -7.36 -18.24
N VAL A 226 5.73 -8.04 -17.18
CA VAL A 226 6.59 -8.39 -16.02
C VAL A 226 7.59 -9.47 -16.41
N LYS A 227 7.16 -10.56 -17.06
CA LYS A 227 8.08 -11.60 -17.58
C LYS A 227 9.13 -11.01 -18.52
N LYS A 228 8.72 -10.06 -19.37
CA LYS A 228 9.61 -9.31 -20.28
C LYS A 228 10.64 -8.48 -19.50
N ALA A 229 10.22 -7.79 -18.43
CA ALA A 229 11.14 -7.03 -17.58
C ALA A 229 12.13 -7.93 -16.81
N GLU A 230 11.68 -9.09 -16.32
CA GLU A 230 12.54 -10.06 -15.63
C GLU A 230 13.55 -10.71 -16.58
N ASN A 231 13.13 -11.13 -17.77
CA ASN A 231 14.04 -11.63 -18.81
C ASN A 231 15.10 -10.57 -19.16
N LEU A 232 14.70 -9.32 -19.38
CA LEU A 232 15.63 -8.21 -19.66
C LEU A 232 16.65 -7.98 -18.52
N MET A 233 16.24 -8.16 -17.26
CA MET A 233 17.14 -8.06 -16.09
C MET A 233 18.12 -9.25 -15.99
N LEU A 234 17.71 -10.44 -16.44
CA LEU A 234 18.57 -11.62 -16.53
C LEU A 234 19.58 -11.50 -17.69
N GLU A 235 19.12 -11.07 -18.87
CA GLU A 235 19.95 -10.84 -20.07
C GLU A 235 21.04 -9.79 -19.84
N LYS A 236 20.72 -8.71 -19.11
CA LYS A 236 21.67 -7.67 -18.70
C LYS A 236 22.67 -8.12 -17.61
N GLY A 237 22.50 -9.32 -17.03
CA GLY A 237 23.38 -9.84 -15.97
C GLY A 237 23.41 -8.98 -14.71
N GLU A 238 22.30 -8.32 -14.35
CA GLU A 238 22.34 -7.23 -13.37
C GLU A 238 22.64 -7.70 -11.93
N ASN A 239 23.53 -6.96 -11.24
CA ASN A 239 23.94 -7.27 -9.87
C ASN A 239 22.81 -7.09 -8.82
N LYS A 240 23.12 -7.52 -7.60
CA LYS A 240 22.22 -7.51 -6.43
C LYS A 240 22.82 -6.72 -5.25
N GLU A 241 23.61 -5.69 -5.55
CA GLU A 241 24.22 -4.82 -4.54
C GLU A 241 23.16 -4.00 -3.76
N TYR A 242 23.56 -3.50 -2.58
CA TYR A 242 22.69 -2.66 -1.76
C TYR A 242 22.26 -1.38 -2.49
N LEU A 243 20.96 -1.08 -2.47
CA LEU A 243 20.45 0.22 -2.89
C LEU A 243 20.79 1.32 -1.87
N PRO A 244 20.79 2.60 -2.30
CA PRO A 244 20.65 3.74 -1.40
C PRO A 244 19.46 3.57 -0.45
N ILE A 245 19.48 4.24 0.69
CA ILE A 245 18.40 4.14 1.70
C ILE A 245 17.04 4.56 1.12
N GLU A 246 17.02 5.47 0.13
CA GLU A 246 15.78 5.86 -0.57
C GLU A 246 15.36 4.92 -1.70
N GLY A 247 16.15 3.90 -2.02
CA GLY A 247 15.90 2.95 -3.10
C GLY A 247 16.52 3.34 -4.45
N LEU A 248 15.97 2.74 -5.51
CA LEU A 248 16.45 2.89 -6.88
C LEU A 248 15.98 4.23 -7.48
N ALA A 249 16.92 5.08 -7.90
CA ALA A 249 16.59 6.42 -8.43
C ALA A 249 15.63 6.39 -9.64
N ALA A 250 15.79 5.43 -10.56
CA ALA A 250 14.90 5.25 -11.71
C ALA A 250 13.46 4.88 -11.28
N PHE A 251 13.31 4.04 -10.25
CA PHE A 251 12.01 3.72 -9.66
C PHE A 251 11.38 4.94 -8.96
N ASN A 252 12.16 5.67 -8.16
CA ASN A 252 11.69 6.87 -7.46
C ASN A 252 11.24 7.97 -8.42
N LYS A 253 11.87 8.08 -9.60
CA LYS A 253 11.40 8.95 -10.68
C LYS A 253 10.06 8.45 -11.23
N ALA A 254 10.04 7.24 -11.80
CA ALA A 254 8.88 6.70 -12.50
C ALA A 254 7.62 6.60 -11.60
N THR A 255 7.79 6.31 -10.30
CA THR A 255 6.67 6.20 -9.37
C THR A 255 5.99 7.54 -9.06
N ALA A 256 6.76 8.63 -8.98
CA ALA A 256 6.24 9.97 -8.76
C ALA A 256 5.56 10.52 -10.03
N GLU A 257 6.16 10.31 -11.19
CA GLU A 257 5.61 10.71 -12.49
C GLU A 257 4.30 9.97 -12.82
N LEU A 258 4.22 8.66 -12.55
CA LEU A 258 2.99 7.87 -12.70
C LEU A 258 1.85 8.40 -11.81
N LEU A 259 2.17 8.76 -10.56
CA LEU A 259 1.18 9.24 -9.59
C LEU A 259 0.64 10.63 -9.97
N LEU A 260 1.54 11.58 -10.22
CA LEU A 260 1.21 13.01 -10.30
C LEU A 260 1.02 13.51 -11.74
N GLY A 261 1.45 12.73 -12.74
CA GLY A 261 1.67 13.17 -14.13
C GLY A 261 3.10 13.67 -14.29
N ALA A 262 3.79 13.28 -15.37
CA ALA A 262 5.22 13.60 -15.57
C ALA A 262 5.50 15.11 -15.65
N ASP A 263 4.64 15.87 -16.31
CA ASP A 263 4.77 17.33 -16.46
C ASP A 263 4.32 18.13 -15.21
N ASN A 264 3.94 17.47 -14.11
CA ASN A 264 3.38 18.14 -12.95
C ASN A 264 4.41 19.11 -12.32
N PRO A 265 4.06 20.41 -12.13
CA PRO A 265 5.00 21.41 -11.62
C PRO A 265 5.71 21.03 -10.33
N VAL A 266 5.07 20.28 -9.42
CA VAL A 266 5.68 19.91 -8.13
C VAL A 266 6.87 18.95 -8.30
N ILE A 267 6.92 18.15 -9.37
CA ILE A 267 8.08 17.30 -9.69
C ILE A 267 9.23 18.18 -10.19
N ASN A 268 8.96 19.03 -11.19
CA ASN A 268 9.95 19.91 -11.81
C ASN A 268 10.49 20.98 -10.84
N GLN A 269 9.73 21.35 -9.82
CA GLN A 269 10.14 22.25 -8.74
C GLN A 269 10.87 21.52 -7.58
N GLY A 270 11.02 20.20 -7.62
CA GLY A 270 11.73 19.43 -6.58
C GLY A 270 10.97 19.28 -5.26
N LEU A 271 9.64 19.48 -5.27
CA LEU A 271 8.79 19.50 -4.07
C LEU A 271 8.40 18.11 -3.55
N VAL A 272 8.74 17.03 -4.28
CA VAL A 272 8.32 15.66 -3.94
C VAL A 272 9.43 14.89 -3.21
N ALA A 273 9.19 14.57 -1.95
CA ALA A 273 10.01 13.68 -1.15
C ALA A 273 9.57 12.21 -1.35
N THR A 274 10.01 11.61 -2.46
CA THR A 274 9.82 10.18 -2.75
C THR A 274 10.85 9.30 -2.03
N LEU A 275 10.39 8.17 -1.50
CA LEU A 275 11.22 7.09 -0.95
C LEU A 275 10.60 5.73 -1.36
N GLN A 276 11.38 4.83 -1.95
CA GLN A 276 10.97 3.44 -2.15
C GLN A 276 10.75 2.75 -0.79
N SER A 277 9.71 1.93 -0.67
CA SER A 277 9.39 1.21 0.57
C SER A 277 8.82 -0.18 0.29
N LEU A 278 8.54 -0.93 1.36
CA LEU A 278 8.04 -2.32 1.34
C LEU A 278 6.55 -2.40 0.97
N SER A 279 6.24 -1.93 -0.24
CA SER A 279 4.89 -1.74 -0.77
C SER A 279 4.07 -0.73 0.04
N GLY A 280 2.79 -0.55 -0.32
CA GLY A 280 1.89 0.37 0.41
C GLY A 280 1.90 0.16 1.92
N THR A 281 1.98 -1.10 2.38
CA THR A 281 2.12 -1.46 3.80
C THR A 281 3.38 -0.85 4.46
N GLY A 282 4.54 -0.92 3.80
CA GLY A 282 5.78 -0.31 4.26
C GLY A 282 5.75 1.23 4.16
N SER A 283 5.10 1.77 3.14
CA SER A 283 4.90 3.22 2.97
C SER A 283 4.03 3.79 4.09
N LEU A 284 2.90 3.15 4.39
CA LEU A 284 2.02 3.47 5.50
C LEU A 284 2.76 3.36 6.85
N ARG A 285 3.57 2.32 7.07
CA ARG A 285 4.33 2.14 8.32
C ARG A 285 5.44 3.17 8.51
N LEU A 286 6.09 3.63 7.44
CA LEU A 286 7.02 4.76 7.45
C LEU A 286 6.30 6.07 7.79
N ALA A 287 5.18 6.36 7.10
CA ALA A 287 4.41 7.57 7.31
C ALA A 287 3.87 7.63 8.76
N ALA A 288 3.33 6.54 9.30
CA ALA A 288 2.91 6.46 10.70
C ALA A 288 4.08 6.71 11.68
N ALA A 289 5.28 6.21 11.39
CA ALA A 289 6.47 6.51 12.20
C ALA A 289 6.97 7.96 12.06
N PHE A 290 6.68 8.62 10.94
CA PHE A 290 6.94 10.04 10.72
C PHE A 290 5.93 10.89 11.51
N ILE A 291 4.64 10.57 11.43
CA ILE A 291 3.55 11.22 12.17
C ILE A 291 3.84 11.17 13.67
N GLN A 292 4.09 9.98 14.24
CA GLN A 292 4.40 9.83 15.67
C GLN A 292 5.59 10.70 16.13
N ARG A 293 6.58 10.93 15.26
CA ARG A 293 7.83 11.62 15.61
C ARG A 293 7.78 13.13 15.46
N TYR A 294 7.05 13.64 14.47
CA TYR A 294 7.02 15.08 14.13
C TYR A 294 5.67 15.75 14.38
N PHE A 295 4.60 14.96 14.54
CA PHE A 295 3.24 15.40 14.84
C PHE A 295 2.61 14.53 15.95
N PRO A 296 3.24 14.39 17.14
CA PRO A 296 2.79 13.46 18.19
C PRO A 296 1.37 13.73 18.71
N GLU A 297 0.93 14.99 18.66
CA GLU A 297 -0.42 15.41 19.07
C GLU A 297 -1.48 15.22 17.98
N ALA A 298 -1.07 14.89 16.74
CA ALA A 298 -1.98 14.78 15.61
C ALA A 298 -2.67 13.42 15.55
N LYS A 299 -3.98 13.44 15.28
CA LYS A 299 -4.81 12.26 15.10
C LYS A 299 -4.86 11.85 13.63
N VAL A 300 -4.95 10.56 13.34
CA VAL A 300 -5.32 10.06 11.99
C VAL A 300 -6.80 9.66 11.97
N LEU A 301 -7.55 10.20 11.03
CA LEU A 301 -8.91 9.78 10.72
C LEU A 301 -8.87 8.71 9.64
N ILE A 302 -9.55 7.57 9.84
CA ILE A 302 -9.63 6.44 8.90
C ILE A 302 -11.10 6.11 8.58
N SER A 303 -11.41 5.57 7.40
CA SER A 303 -12.80 5.25 7.04
C SER A 303 -13.44 4.16 7.94
N SER A 304 -14.75 4.22 8.12
CA SER A 304 -15.55 3.15 8.73
C SER A 304 -16.47 2.48 7.69
N PRO A 305 -16.17 1.25 7.24
CA PRO A 305 -14.97 0.44 7.49
C PRO A 305 -13.78 0.91 6.63
N THR A 306 -12.59 0.34 6.87
CA THR A 306 -11.37 0.54 6.07
C THR A 306 -10.58 -0.76 5.97
N TRP A 307 -9.45 -0.78 5.26
CA TRP A 307 -8.56 -1.95 5.23
C TRP A 307 -8.05 -2.22 6.64
N GLY A 308 -8.45 -3.35 7.25
CA GLY A 308 -8.29 -3.59 8.69
C GLY A 308 -6.87 -3.39 9.24
N ASN A 309 -5.84 -3.63 8.42
CA ASN A 309 -4.45 -3.43 8.81
C ASN A 309 -4.04 -1.95 8.99
N HIS A 310 -4.83 -0.97 8.54
CA HIS A 310 -4.63 0.45 8.91
C HIS A 310 -4.60 0.63 10.42
N LYS A 311 -5.56 0.02 11.13
CA LYS A 311 -5.67 0.06 12.60
C LYS A 311 -4.41 -0.53 13.24
N ASN A 312 -3.94 -1.68 12.74
CA ASN A 312 -2.71 -2.32 13.21
C ASN A 312 -1.48 -1.43 13.02
N ILE A 313 -1.33 -0.80 11.85
CA ILE A 313 -0.20 0.08 11.52
C ILE A 313 -0.14 1.29 12.45
N PHE A 314 -1.26 1.96 12.72
CA PHE A 314 -1.27 3.12 13.63
C PHE A 314 -1.14 2.72 15.10
N ASN A 315 -1.73 1.58 15.52
CA ASN A 315 -1.56 1.03 16.86
C ASN A 315 -0.08 0.69 17.15
N ASP A 316 0.59 -0.05 16.26
CA ASP A 316 2.01 -0.40 16.39
C ASP A 316 2.92 0.84 16.31
N ALA A 317 2.59 1.80 15.45
CA ALA A 317 3.27 3.08 15.38
C ALA A 317 2.95 4.03 16.56
N ARG A 318 2.01 3.70 17.44
CA ARG A 318 1.51 4.54 18.55
C ARG A 318 0.99 5.90 18.11
N VAL A 319 0.36 5.96 16.94
CA VAL A 319 -0.32 7.15 16.41
C VAL A 319 -1.79 7.13 16.85
N PRO A 320 -2.31 8.17 17.52
CA PRO A 320 -3.73 8.26 17.85
C PRO A 320 -4.59 8.25 16.58
N TRP A 321 -5.67 7.46 16.56
CA TRP A 321 -6.60 7.44 15.44
C TRP A 321 -8.07 7.42 15.90
N SER A 322 -8.98 7.75 14.99
CA SER A 322 -10.40 7.40 15.09
C SER A 322 -10.97 7.15 13.71
N GLU A 323 -12.19 6.65 13.67
CA GLU A 323 -12.90 6.49 12.40
C GLU A 323 -13.66 7.77 12.00
N TYR A 324 -13.99 7.87 10.72
CA TYR A 324 -15.04 8.71 10.17
C TYR A 324 -16.02 7.82 9.40
N ARG A 325 -17.31 8.14 9.42
CA ARG A 325 -18.35 7.39 8.69
C ARG A 325 -18.05 7.34 7.19
N TYR A 326 -18.35 6.22 6.56
CA TYR A 326 -18.08 6.02 5.13
C TYR A 326 -19.10 5.09 4.47
N TYR A 327 -19.41 3.95 5.08
CA TYR A 327 -20.39 3.01 4.53
C TYR A 327 -21.74 3.10 5.26
N ASP A 328 -22.80 3.39 4.53
CA ASP A 328 -24.16 3.20 5.03
C ASP A 328 -24.69 1.78 4.68
N PRO A 329 -24.97 0.93 5.68
CA PRO A 329 -25.51 -0.41 5.44
C PRO A 329 -26.96 -0.41 4.91
N LYS A 330 -27.70 0.71 4.97
CA LYS A 330 -29.08 0.78 4.45
C LYS A 330 -29.12 0.95 2.93
N THR A 331 -28.24 1.79 2.38
CA THR A 331 -28.11 2.04 0.94
C THR A 331 -27.06 1.18 0.25
N VAL A 332 -26.19 0.50 1.02
CA VAL A 332 -24.97 -0.16 0.52
C VAL A 332 -24.08 0.86 -0.21
N GLY A 333 -24.07 2.09 0.30
CA GLY A 333 -23.56 3.31 -0.34
C GLY A 333 -22.57 4.10 0.52
N LEU A 334 -22.24 5.31 0.06
CA LEU A 334 -21.38 6.25 0.76
C LEU A 334 -22.22 7.10 1.73
N ASP A 335 -21.95 7.03 3.04
CA ASP A 335 -22.44 7.99 4.03
C ASP A 335 -21.63 9.30 3.89
N PHE A 336 -21.95 10.07 2.85
CA PHE A 336 -21.17 11.26 2.49
C PHE A 336 -21.40 12.40 3.48
N GLU A 337 -22.64 12.61 3.90
CA GLU A 337 -23.03 13.57 4.92
C GLU A 337 -22.34 13.24 6.26
N GLY A 338 -22.24 11.95 6.61
CA GLY A 338 -21.52 11.51 7.79
C GLY A 338 -20.00 11.64 7.68
N MET A 339 -19.43 11.30 6.52
CA MET A 339 -18.01 11.49 6.23
C MET A 339 -17.59 12.95 6.42
N ILE A 340 -18.36 13.89 5.84
CA ILE A 340 -18.07 15.32 5.94
C ILE A 340 -18.20 15.79 7.40
N ALA A 341 -19.30 15.49 8.09
CA ALA A 341 -19.51 15.93 9.46
C ALA A 341 -18.45 15.39 10.45
N ASP A 342 -17.97 14.16 10.27
CA ASP A 342 -16.94 13.57 11.14
C ASP A 342 -15.54 14.16 10.90
N ILE A 343 -15.24 14.58 9.66
CA ILE A 343 -14.01 15.32 9.32
C ILE A 343 -14.10 16.77 9.81
N GLU A 344 -15.24 17.45 9.61
CA GLU A 344 -15.50 18.80 10.15
C GLU A 344 -15.41 18.85 11.68
N ALA A 345 -15.83 17.79 12.38
CA ALA A 345 -15.74 17.68 13.84
C ALA A 345 -14.32 17.41 14.36
N ALA A 346 -13.35 17.08 13.49
CA ALA A 346 -12.01 16.70 13.91
C ALA A 346 -11.17 17.88 14.44
N PRO A 347 -10.17 17.62 15.31
CA PRO A 347 -9.19 18.63 15.73
C PRO A 347 -8.42 19.19 14.53
N GLU A 348 -8.32 20.53 14.44
CA GLU A 348 -7.56 21.23 13.39
C GLU A 348 -6.14 20.65 13.26
N GLY A 349 -5.66 20.43 12.04
CA GLY A 349 -4.34 19.81 11.80
C GLY A 349 -4.29 18.29 11.92
N SER A 350 -5.41 17.58 12.15
CA SER A 350 -5.47 16.12 12.03
C SER A 350 -5.10 15.62 10.62
N PHE A 351 -4.62 14.38 10.53
CA PHE A 351 -4.40 13.68 9.27
C PHE A 351 -5.70 12.96 8.85
N VAL A 352 -6.02 12.94 7.56
CA VAL A 352 -7.16 12.15 7.03
C VAL A 352 -6.63 11.11 6.04
N LEU A 353 -6.79 9.83 6.38
CA LEU A 353 -6.39 8.70 5.54
C LEU A 353 -7.49 8.35 4.55
N LEU A 354 -7.31 8.81 3.31
CA LEU A 354 -8.17 8.62 2.17
C LEU A 354 -7.69 7.43 1.33
N HIS A 355 -8.61 6.71 0.69
CA HIS A 355 -8.25 5.76 -0.37
C HIS A 355 -8.31 6.52 -1.70
N GLY A 356 -7.26 6.48 -2.50
CA GLY A 356 -7.20 7.26 -3.75
C GLY A 356 -8.27 6.83 -4.77
N CYS A 357 -8.51 5.53 -4.86
CA CYS A 357 -9.51 4.86 -5.70
C CYS A 357 -9.69 3.39 -5.25
N ALA A 358 -10.79 2.76 -5.65
CA ALA A 358 -11.23 1.42 -5.27
C ALA A 358 -11.15 1.16 -3.75
N HIS A 359 -11.87 1.97 -2.97
CA HIS A 359 -11.85 1.95 -1.51
C HIS A 359 -11.93 0.52 -0.94
N ASN A 360 -10.88 0.14 -0.21
CA ASN A 360 -10.77 -1.18 0.39
C ASN A 360 -11.36 -1.12 1.82
N PRO A 361 -12.54 -1.71 2.09
CA PRO A 361 -12.98 -2.94 1.44
C PRO A 361 -14.31 -2.85 0.65
N THR A 362 -14.97 -1.69 0.59
CA THR A 362 -16.34 -1.54 0.04
C THR A 362 -16.42 -1.52 -1.50
N GLY A 363 -15.38 -1.04 -2.18
CA GLY A 363 -15.43 -0.69 -3.60
C GLY A 363 -16.28 0.55 -3.89
N ILE A 364 -16.57 1.39 -2.90
CA ILE A 364 -17.37 2.62 -3.08
C ILE A 364 -16.42 3.80 -3.02
N ASP A 365 -16.31 4.57 -4.10
CA ASP A 365 -15.47 5.77 -4.18
C ASP A 365 -16.35 7.05 -4.25
N PRO A 366 -15.90 8.21 -3.73
CA PRO A 366 -16.60 9.48 -3.93
C PRO A 366 -16.59 9.93 -5.39
N THR A 367 -17.64 10.64 -5.83
CA THR A 367 -17.68 11.30 -7.15
C THR A 367 -16.69 12.48 -7.22
N PRO A 368 -16.35 13.00 -8.40
CA PRO A 368 -15.49 14.19 -8.53
C PRO A 368 -15.99 15.39 -7.71
N GLU A 369 -17.31 15.61 -7.68
CA GLU A 369 -17.96 16.70 -6.94
C GLU A 369 -17.91 16.49 -5.42
N GLN A 370 -17.90 15.22 -4.97
CA GLN A 370 -17.67 14.86 -3.58
C GLN A 370 -16.20 15.02 -3.20
N TRP A 371 -15.25 14.69 -4.09
CA TRP A 371 -13.81 14.91 -3.86
C TRP A 371 -13.45 16.39 -3.72
N GLU A 372 -14.05 17.28 -4.50
CA GLU A 372 -13.88 18.74 -4.34
C GLU A 372 -14.32 19.19 -2.94
N LYS A 373 -15.50 18.76 -2.47
CA LYS A 373 -15.99 19.06 -1.10
C LYS A 373 -15.11 18.49 0.01
N ILE A 374 -14.59 17.26 -0.15
CA ILE A 374 -13.66 16.66 0.82
C ILE A 374 -12.36 17.48 0.87
N ALA A 375 -11.89 17.99 -0.27
CA ALA A 375 -10.74 18.88 -0.33
C ALA A 375 -11.01 20.25 0.30
N ASP A 376 -12.22 20.82 0.12
CA ASP A 376 -12.64 22.07 0.77
C ASP A 376 -12.56 21.94 2.30
N VAL A 377 -13.19 20.91 2.88
CA VAL A 377 -13.20 20.68 4.33
C VAL A 377 -11.79 20.43 4.87
N ILE A 378 -10.99 19.59 4.22
CA ILE A 378 -9.62 19.31 4.64
C ILE A 378 -8.76 20.59 4.61
N GLN A 379 -8.98 21.46 3.62
CA GLN A 379 -8.27 22.74 3.52
C GLN A 379 -8.72 23.75 4.59
N GLU A 380 -10.02 23.90 4.84
CA GLU A 380 -10.57 24.78 5.89
C GLU A 380 -10.07 24.36 7.29
N LYS A 381 -10.18 23.06 7.59
CA LYS A 381 -9.76 22.44 8.85
C LYS A 381 -8.23 22.25 8.96
N LYS A 382 -7.47 22.73 7.97
CA LYS A 382 -6.01 22.63 7.86
C LYS A 382 -5.48 21.20 8.07
N HIS A 383 -6.27 20.21 7.68
CA HIS A 383 -5.94 18.80 7.84
C HIS A 383 -4.87 18.37 6.82
N MET A 384 -4.09 17.36 7.19
CA MET A 384 -3.08 16.78 6.31
C MET A 384 -3.68 15.60 5.53
N PRO A 385 -3.93 15.72 4.21
CA PRO A 385 -4.42 14.61 3.40
C PRO A 385 -3.34 13.52 3.25
N PHE A 386 -3.74 12.28 3.50
CA PHE A 386 -2.88 11.11 3.41
C PHE A 386 -3.60 10.05 2.56
N PHE A 387 -3.06 9.68 1.40
CA PHE A 387 -3.69 8.72 0.50
C PHE A 387 -3.03 7.33 0.57
N ASP A 388 -3.82 6.26 0.63
CA ASP A 388 -3.42 4.91 0.18
C ASP A 388 -3.82 4.73 -1.29
N VAL A 389 -2.84 4.41 -2.14
CA VAL A 389 -2.98 4.28 -3.60
C VAL A 389 -2.48 2.88 -3.98
N ALA A 390 -3.33 1.90 -3.74
CA ALA A 390 -3.02 0.48 -3.94
C ALA A 390 -3.68 -0.15 -5.19
N TYR A 391 -4.50 0.62 -5.91
CA TYR A 391 -5.33 0.14 -7.03
C TYR A 391 -5.32 1.08 -8.25
N GLN A 392 -4.31 1.96 -8.40
CA GLN A 392 -4.21 2.87 -9.54
C GLN A 392 -4.16 2.08 -10.86
N GLY A 393 -5.15 2.32 -11.73
CA GLY A 393 -5.38 1.62 -13.00
C GLY A 393 -6.36 0.44 -12.92
N PHE A 394 -6.81 0.06 -11.72
CA PHE A 394 -7.71 -1.07 -11.46
C PHE A 394 -9.14 -0.66 -11.09
N ALA A 395 -9.42 0.64 -10.90
CA ALA A 395 -10.76 1.16 -10.63
C ALA A 395 -11.50 1.43 -11.95
N SER A 396 -11.14 2.49 -12.66
CA SER A 396 -11.69 2.82 -13.99
C SER A 396 -11.13 1.91 -15.09
N GLY A 397 -9.86 1.52 -14.98
CA GLY A 397 -9.03 1.01 -16.09
C GLY A 397 -8.05 2.06 -16.65
N SER A 398 -8.12 3.30 -16.17
CA SER A 398 -7.26 4.43 -16.55
C SER A 398 -6.37 4.84 -15.38
N LEU A 399 -5.06 4.87 -15.60
CA LEU A 399 -4.05 5.29 -14.62
C LEU A 399 -4.20 6.76 -14.18
N ASP A 400 -4.80 7.59 -15.03
CA ASP A 400 -4.94 9.03 -14.82
C ASP A 400 -6.26 9.39 -14.12
N GLU A 401 -7.36 8.71 -14.44
CA GLU A 401 -8.63 8.82 -13.70
C GLU A 401 -8.47 8.29 -12.27
N ASP A 402 -7.82 7.14 -12.11
CA ASP A 402 -7.57 6.50 -10.80
C ASP A 402 -6.56 7.28 -9.92
N ALA A 403 -5.98 8.37 -10.45
CA ALA A 403 -5.13 9.31 -9.73
C ALA A 403 -5.79 10.69 -9.52
N PHE A 404 -7.04 10.90 -9.97
CA PHE A 404 -7.75 12.18 -9.90
C PHE A 404 -7.75 12.80 -8.50
N SER A 405 -8.09 12.01 -7.48
CA SER A 405 -8.19 12.45 -6.08
C SER A 405 -6.88 13.04 -5.56
N VAL A 406 -5.76 12.33 -5.74
CA VAL A 406 -4.41 12.82 -5.35
C VAL A 406 -4.04 14.07 -6.13
N ARG A 407 -4.24 14.06 -7.46
CA ARG A 407 -3.87 15.17 -8.35
C ARG A 407 -4.70 16.42 -8.08
N LEU A 408 -5.96 16.29 -7.64
CA LEU A 408 -6.82 17.40 -7.25
C LEU A 408 -6.26 18.16 -6.03
N PHE A 409 -5.88 17.45 -4.96
CA PHE A 409 -5.36 18.05 -3.74
C PHE A 409 -4.01 18.74 -3.99
N VAL A 410 -3.13 18.10 -4.79
CA VAL A 410 -1.86 18.70 -5.23
C VAL A 410 -2.10 19.94 -6.11
N LYS A 411 -3.08 19.91 -7.02
CA LYS A 411 -3.48 21.06 -7.86
C LYS A 411 -4.04 22.23 -7.03
N ARG A 412 -4.70 21.94 -5.91
CA ARG A 412 -5.15 22.95 -4.91
C ARG A 412 -3.99 23.53 -4.09
N GLY A 413 -2.75 23.06 -4.27
CA GLY A 413 -1.55 23.55 -3.59
C GLY A 413 -1.35 22.96 -2.19
N MET A 414 -2.02 21.85 -1.87
CA MET A 414 -1.94 21.21 -0.55
C MET A 414 -0.66 20.36 -0.44
N GLU A 415 -0.01 20.38 0.72
CA GLU A 415 0.96 19.34 1.09
C GLU A 415 0.20 18.02 1.28
N VAL A 416 0.74 16.90 0.78
CA VAL A 416 0.06 15.58 0.85
C VAL A 416 1.03 14.45 1.16
N PHE A 417 0.57 13.40 1.84
CA PHE A 417 1.25 12.10 1.95
C PHE A 417 0.58 11.08 1.02
N VAL A 418 1.35 10.24 0.33
CA VAL A 418 0.81 9.17 -0.54
C VAL A 418 1.60 7.88 -0.43
N ALA A 419 0.96 6.83 0.11
CA ALA A 419 1.46 5.46 0.10
C ALA A 419 1.03 4.76 -1.20
N GLN A 420 1.97 4.51 -2.11
CA GLN A 420 1.72 3.89 -3.41
C GLN A 420 2.18 2.42 -3.42
N SER A 421 1.41 1.53 -4.06
CA SER A 421 1.70 0.08 -4.11
C SER A 421 1.59 -0.50 -5.51
N TYR A 422 2.60 -1.28 -5.92
CA TYR A 422 2.59 -2.02 -7.19
C TYR A 422 2.11 -3.48 -7.04
N SER A 423 1.64 -3.86 -5.85
CA SER A 423 1.23 -5.24 -5.58
C SER A 423 0.06 -5.71 -6.46
N LYS A 424 -0.85 -4.80 -6.87
CA LYS A 424 -2.03 -5.15 -7.68
C LYS A 424 -1.85 -4.80 -9.15
N ASN A 425 -1.53 -3.55 -9.45
CA ASN A 425 -1.54 -3.05 -10.83
C ASN A 425 -0.48 -3.70 -11.75
N LEU A 426 0.66 -4.14 -11.20
CA LEU A 426 1.64 -4.99 -11.89
C LEU A 426 1.64 -6.46 -11.40
N GLY A 427 0.71 -6.85 -10.53
CA GLY A 427 0.67 -8.18 -9.92
C GLY A 427 1.85 -8.52 -9.00
N LEU A 428 2.67 -7.53 -8.59
CA LEU A 428 3.91 -7.73 -7.83
C LEU A 428 3.65 -7.90 -6.31
N TYR A 429 2.72 -8.80 -5.96
CA TYR A 429 2.25 -9.02 -4.59
C TYR A 429 3.40 -9.34 -3.62
N SER A 430 4.24 -10.31 -3.98
CA SER A 430 5.32 -10.83 -3.12
C SER A 430 6.62 -10.04 -3.18
N GLU A 431 6.86 -9.29 -4.26
CA GLU A 431 8.06 -8.44 -4.43
C GLU A 431 8.13 -7.25 -3.46
N ARG A 432 7.02 -6.97 -2.77
CA ARG A 432 6.87 -5.89 -1.78
C ARG A 432 7.35 -4.52 -2.31
N VAL A 433 7.07 -4.21 -3.56
CA VAL A 433 7.45 -2.92 -4.19
C VAL A 433 6.34 -1.86 -4.05
N GLY A 434 6.76 -0.62 -3.80
CA GLY A 434 5.93 0.57 -3.61
C GLY A 434 6.75 1.76 -3.14
N ALA A 435 6.11 2.90 -2.91
CA ALA A 435 6.76 4.15 -2.53
C ALA A 435 5.94 4.92 -1.49
N ILE A 436 6.60 5.74 -0.68
CA ILE A 436 5.98 6.86 0.02
C ILE A 436 6.40 8.13 -0.71
N ASN A 437 5.42 8.89 -1.19
CA ASN A 437 5.63 10.20 -1.78
C ASN A 437 5.05 11.24 -0.82
N VAL A 438 5.81 12.29 -0.49
CA VAL A 438 5.28 13.44 0.26
C VAL A 438 5.48 14.69 -0.58
N VAL A 439 4.40 15.41 -0.89
CA VAL A 439 4.49 16.71 -1.58
C VAL A 439 4.61 17.80 -0.53
N CYS A 440 5.62 18.65 -0.68
CA CYS A 440 5.97 19.69 0.30
C CYS A 440 5.89 21.10 -0.30
N SER A 441 5.80 22.10 0.58
CA SER A 441 5.67 23.52 0.26
C SER A 441 6.93 24.18 -0.33
N ALA A 442 8.12 23.58 -0.14
CA ALA A 442 9.38 24.07 -0.71
C ALA A 442 10.42 22.93 -0.87
N PRO A 443 11.44 23.06 -1.73
CA PRO A 443 12.45 22.01 -1.95
C PRO A 443 13.24 21.64 -0.68
N GLU A 444 13.57 22.64 0.15
CA GLU A 444 14.28 22.46 1.41
C GLU A 444 13.38 21.87 2.51
N VAL A 445 12.06 21.84 2.31
CA VAL A 445 11.13 21.04 3.11
C VAL A 445 11.16 19.59 2.61
N ALA A 446 11.06 19.36 1.31
CA ALA A 446 11.11 18.03 0.70
C ALA A 446 12.40 17.28 1.05
N ASP A 447 13.57 17.90 0.97
CA ASP A 447 14.83 17.26 1.35
C ASP A 447 14.95 17.00 2.85
N ARG A 448 14.40 17.87 3.71
CA ARG A 448 14.31 17.58 5.15
C ARG A 448 13.39 16.39 5.41
N VAL A 449 12.21 16.33 4.81
CA VAL A 449 11.26 15.19 4.93
C VAL A 449 11.93 13.89 4.45
N LYS A 450 12.53 13.91 3.26
CA LYS A 450 13.30 12.78 2.67
C LYS A 450 14.44 12.32 3.59
N SER A 451 15.18 13.26 4.20
CA SER A 451 16.25 12.91 5.16
C SER A 451 15.73 12.19 6.41
N GLN A 452 14.56 12.58 6.93
CA GLN A 452 13.98 11.93 8.11
C GLN A 452 13.31 10.59 7.75
N LEU A 453 12.67 10.48 6.58
CA LEU A 453 12.20 9.19 6.05
C LEU A 453 13.36 8.20 5.88
N LYS A 454 14.51 8.63 5.37
CA LYS A 454 15.75 7.81 5.33
C LYS A 454 16.21 7.39 6.73
N ARG A 455 16.16 8.30 7.72
CA ARG A 455 16.44 7.97 9.14
C ARG A 455 15.42 7.04 9.80
N LEU A 456 14.21 6.91 9.25
CA LEU A 456 13.19 5.96 9.70
C LEU A 456 13.34 4.59 9.01
N ALA A 457 13.61 4.56 7.71
CA ALA A 457 13.85 3.33 6.95
C ALA A 457 15.13 2.60 7.39
N ARG A 458 16.22 3.34 7.67
CA ARG A 458 17.53 2.77 7.99
C ARG A 458 17.55 1.77 9.17
N PRO A 459 16.83 1.98 10.29
CA PRO A 459 16.67 0.99 11.35
C PRO A 459 15.51 -0.01 11.15
N MET A 460 14.54 0.26 10.25
CA MET A 460 13.44 -0.69 9.98
C MET A 460 13.85 -1.82 9.04
N TYR A 461 14.57 -1.50 7.95
CA TYR A 461 14.95 -2.47 6.91
C TYR A 461 16.27 -2.13 6.18
N SER A 462 17.05 -1.16 6.67
CA SER A 462 18.31 -0.67 6.05
C SER A 462 18.14 0.03 4.69
N ASN A 463 17.79 -0.72 3.65
CA ASN A 463 17.49 -0.25 2.30
C ASN A 463 16.47 -1.21 1.64
N PRO A 464 15.65 -0.76 0.68
CA PRO A 464 14.55 -1.56 0.15
C PRO A 464 15.00 -2.56 -0.95
N PRO A 465 14.21 -3.60 -1.27
CA PRO A 465 14.60 -4.67 -2.19
C PRO A 465 14.68 -4.20 -3.65
N ILE A 466 15.65 -4.74 -4.40
CA ILE A 466 16.00 -4.23 -5.74
C ILE A 466 15.17 -4.83 -6.90
N HIS A 467 14.67 -6.07 -6.79
CA HIS A 467 14.08 -6.81 -7.92
C HIS A 467 12.77 -6.17 -8.42
N GLY A 468 11.73 -6.12 -7.58
CA GLY A 468 10.47 -5.46 -7.93
C GLY A 468 10.61 -3.99 -8.34
N ALA A 469 11.56 -3.24 -7.78
CA ALA A 469 11.82 -1.86 -8.17
C ALA A 469 12.42 -1.73 -9.58
N LYS A 470 13.29 -2.66 -9.99
CA LYS A 470 13.80 -2.75 -11.36
C LYS A 470 12.71 -3.16 -12.35
N ILE A 471 11.84 -4.10 -11.98
CA ILE A 471 10.66 -4.47 -12.80
C ILE A 471 9.81 -3.22 -13.05
N VAL A 472 9.39 -2.50 -12.00
CA VAL A 472 8.58 -1.28 -12.15
C VAL A 472 9.32 -0.21 -12.95
N ALA A 473 10.62 0.02 -12.71
CA ALA A 473 11.40 1.00 -13.45
C ALA A 473 11.54 0.66 -14.94
N ASN A 474 11.70 -0.62 -15.30
CA ASN A 474 11.72 -1.06 -16.70
C ASN A 474 10.33 -0.95 -17.34
N VAL A 475 9.25 -1.35 -16.65
CA VAL A 475 7.88 -1.34 -17.21
C VAL A 475 7.29 0.07 -17.34
N VAL A 476 7.50 0.93 -16.34
CA VAL A 476 6.90 2.28 -16.30
C VAL A 476 7.82 3.32 -16.96
N GLY A 477 9.14 3.11 -16.93
CA GLY A 477 10.12 4.02 -17.53
C GLY A 477 10.37 3.83 -19.03
N ASP A 478 9.99 2.69 -19.62
CA ASP A 478 10.04 2.48 -21.07
C ASP A 478 8.66 2.69 -21.71
N PRO A 479 8.52 3.58 -22.72
CA PRO A 479 7.23 3.84 -23.37
C PRO A 479 6.58 2.63 -24.05
N THR A 480 7.36 1.65 -24.51
CA THR A 480 6.85 0.44 -25.18
C THR A 480 6.23 -0.49 -24.15
N MET A 481 6.97 -0.78 -23.08
CA MET A 481 6.51 -1.64 -21.98
C MET A 481 5.37 -0.97 -21.19
N PHE A 482 5.38 0.36 -21.07
CA PHE A 482 4.23 1.09 -20.50
C PHE A 482 2.98 0.97 -21.39
N GLY A 483 3.14 0.98 -22.72
CA GLY A 483 2.07 0.71 -23.67
C GLY A 483 1.52 -0.71 -23.61
N GLU A 484 2.39 -1.72 -23.43
CA GLU A 484 2.01 -3.12 -23.23
C GLU A 484 1.29 -3.32 -21.89
N TRP A 485 1.79 -2.71 -20.81
CA TRP A 485 1.20 -2.80 -19.47
C TRP A 485 -0.23 -2.27 -19.42
N LYS A 486 -0.49 -1.11 -20.04
CA LYS A 486 -1.85 -0.54 -20.12
C LYS A 486 -2.83 -1.49 -20.82
N GLN A 487 -2.42 -2.17 -21.88
CA GLN A 487 -3.26 -3.17 -22.54
C GLN A 487 -3.55 -4.37 -21.63
N GLU A 488 -2.55 -4.90 -20.91
CA GLU A 488 -2.79 -5.96 -19.92
C GLU A 488 -3.71 -5.50 -18.76
N MET A 489 -3.60 -4.23 -18.36
CA MET A 489 -4.42 -3.60 -17.32
C MET A 489 -5.88 -3.43 -17.75
N GLU A 490 -6.12 -2.90 -18.96
CA GLU A 490 -7.45 -2.76 -19.56
C GLU A 490 -8.15 -4.12 -19.67
N LEU A 491 -7.42 -5.17 -20.08
CA LEU A 491 -7.92 -6.55 -20.11
C LEU A 491 -8.29 -7.07 -18.70
N MET A 492 -7.46 -6.79 -17.69
CA MET A 492 -7.74 -7.19 -16.31
C MET A 492 -8.98 -6.48 -15.73
N ALA A 493 -9.09 -5.17 -15.92
CA ALA A 493 -10.25 -4.38 -15.51
C ALA A 493 -11.52 -4.81 -16.27
N GLY A 494 -11.41 -5.07 -17.57
CA GLY A 494 -12.49 -5.60 -18.41
C GLY A 494 -13.03 -6.94 -17.92
N ARG A 495 -12.15 -7.88 -17.53
CA ARG A 495 -12.60 -9.16 -16.94
C ARG A 495 -13.39 -8.95 -15.64
N ILE A 496 -12.94 -8.04 -14.77
CA ILE A 496 -13.65 -7.74 -13.50
C ILE A 496 -15.02 -7.11 -13.78
N LYS A 497 -15.13 -6.20 -14.77
CA LYS A 497 -16.42 -5.63 -15.20
C LYS A 497 -17.38 -6.70 -15.75
N ASN A 498 -16.88 -7.63 -16.57
CA ASN A 498 -17.69 -8.76 -17.07
C ASN A 498 -18.16 -9.69 -15.94
N VAL A 499 -17.30 -9.95 -14.94
CA VAL A 499 -17.65 -10.75 -13.76
C VAL A 499 -18.69 -10.07 -12.88
N ARG A 500 -18.60 -8.74 -12.69
CA ARG A 500 -19.65 -7.93 -12.03
C ARG A 500 -20.98 -8.06 -12.76
N GLN A 501 -20.99 -7.88 -14.08
CA GLN A 501 -22.20 -7.98 -14.90
C GLN A 501 -22.84 -9.36 -14.78
N LYS A 502 -22.08 -10.44 -15.06
CA LYS A 502 -22.60 -11.81 -14.96
C LYS A 502 -23.07 -12.17 -13.55
N LEU A 503 -22.43 -11.69 -12.48
CA LEU A 503 -22.92 -11.91 -11.11
C LEU A 503 -24.24 -11.18 -10.85
N TYR A 504 -24.35 -9.92 -11.24
CA TYR A 504 -25.59 -9.14 -11.16
C TYR A 504 -26.73 -9.79 -11.97
N ASP A 505 -26.47 -10.14 -13.22
CA ASP A 505 -27.46 -10.80 -14.10
C ASP A 505 -27.97 -12.10 -13.46
N SER A 506 -27.08 -12.89 -12.86
CA SER A 506 -27.42 -14.15 -12.21
C SER A 506 -28.24 -13.93 -10.94
N LEU A 507 -27.91 -12.92 -10.12
CA LEU A 507 -28.69 -12.56 -8.93
C LEU A 507 -30.07 -12.03 -9.32
N SER A 508 -30.17 -11.07 -10.24
CA SER A 508 -31.45 -10.52 -10.71
C SER A 508 -32.31 -11.53 -11.46
N ALA A 509 -31.72 -12.53 -12.11
CA ALA A 509 -32.47 -13.62 -12.74
C ALA A 509 -33.01 -14.64 -11.71
N LYS A 510 -32.31 -14.87 -10.60
CA LYS A 510 -32.64 -15.91 -9.60
C LYS A 510 -33.45 -15.39 -8.42
N ASP A 511 -33.07 -14.26 -7.83
CA ASP A 511 -33.75 -13.67 -6.67
C ASP A 511 -35.10 -13.07 -7.07
N LYS A 512 -36.17 -13.50 -6.41
CA LYS A 512 -37.56 -13.04 -6.65
C LYS A 512 -38.12 -12.15 -5.53
N SER A 513 -37.30 -11.79 -4.54
CA SER A 513 -37.69 -10.88 -3.44
C SER A 513 -37.86 -9.42 -3.84
N GLY A 514 -37.29 -9.00 -4.98
CA GLY A 514 -37.23 -7.60 -5.40
C GLY A 514 -36.07 -6.80 -4.80
N LYS A 515 -35.11 -7.44 -4.11
CA LYS A 515 -33.89 -6.78 -3.61
C LYS A 515 -33.06 -6.15 -4.74
N ASP A 516 -32.60 -4.91 -4.55
CA ASP A 516 -31.62 -4.29 -5.44
C ASP A 516 -30.23 -4.92 -5.25
N TRP A 517 -29.73 -5.56 -6.31
CA TRP A 517 -28.36 -6.07 -6.40
C TRP A 517 -27.44 -5.19 -7.28
N SER A 518 -27.94 -4.08 -7.83
CA SER A 518 -27.18 -3.23 -8.77
C SER A 518 -26.02 -2.45 -8.14
N PHE A 519 -25.90 -2.46 -6.80
CA PHE A 519 -24.68 -2.01 -6.11
C PHE A 519 -23.43 -2.79 -6.56
N ILE A 520 -23.56 -4.04 -7.02
CA ILE A 520 -22.45 -4.85 -7.57
C ILE A 520 -21.87 -4.20 -8.84
N LEU A 521 -22.69 -3.49 -9.61
CA LEU A 521 -22.28 -2.73 -10.80
C LEU A 521 -21.78 -1.32 -10.45
N ARG A 522 -22.36 -0.67 -9.42
CA ARG A 522 -21.93 0.65 -8.92
C ARG A 522 -20.57 0.60 -8.24
N GLN A 523 -20.24 -0.50 -7.56
CA GLN A 523 -18.96 -0.68 -6.88
C GLN A 523 -17.82 -0.93 -7.87
N ILE A 524 -16.63 -0.47 -7.49
CA ILE A 524 -15.44 -0.28 -8.33
C ILE A 524 -14.29 -1.18 -7.84
N GLY A 525 -13.35 -1.51 -8.73
CA GLY A 525 -12.12 -2.21 -8.37
C GLY A 525 -12.30 -3.71 -8.07
N MET A 526 -11.40 -4.27 -7.25
CA MET A 526 -11.26 -5.71 -7.04
C MET A 526 -12.29 -6.35 -6.07
N PHE A 527 -13.14 -5.57 -5.42
CA PHE A 527 -14.01 -6.02 -4.32
C PHE A 527 -15.46 -5.57 -4.46
N SER A 528 -16.35 -6.26 -3.76
CA SER A 528 -17.72 -5.81 -3.52
C SER A 528 -18.11 -6.11 -2.07
N TYR A 529 -18.77 -5.15 -1.42
CA TYR A 529 -19.55 -5.41 -0.22
C TYR A 529 -20.91 -5.96 -0.63
N THR A 530 -21.19 -7.20 -0.25
CA THR A 530 -22.45 -7.92 -0.54
C THR A 530 -23.64 -7.49 0.32
N GLY A 531 -23.37 -6.77 1.42
CA GLY A 531 -24.35 -6.49 2.47
C GLY A 531 -24.70 -7.69 3.35
N LEU A 532 -24.07 -8.85 3.17
CA LEU A 532 -24.26 -10.01 4.04
C LEU A 532 -23.70 -9.75 5.44
N ASN A 533 -24.45 -10.13 6.48
CA ASN A 533 -24.00 -10.03 7.87
C ASN A 533 -23.01 -11.16 8.24
N LYS A 534 -22.55 -11.21 9.50
CA LYS A 534 -21.62 -12.26 9.96
C LYS A 534 -22.19 -13.67 9.80
N ALA A 535 -23.38 -13.95 10.32
CA ALA A 535 -23.99 -15.29 10.27
C ALA A 535 -24.25 -15.75 8.83
N GLN A 536 -24.67 -14.82 7.97
CA GLN A 536 -24.81 -15.06 6.53
C GLN A 536 -23.44 -15.35 5.89
N SER A 537 -22.39 -14.63 6.27
CA SER A 537 -21.00 -14.89 5.85
C SER A 537 -20.38 -16.17 6.47
N ASP A 538 -20.98 -16.71 7.52
CA ASP A 538 -20.68 -18.04 8.06
C ASP A 538 -21.34 -19.12 7.20
N ASN A 539 -22.64 -19.03 6.89
CA ASN A 539 -23.31 -19.97 5.97
C ASN A 539 -22.66 -20.03 4.58
N MET A 540 -22.20 -18.89 4.04
CA MET A 540 -21.39 -18.84 2.81
C MET A 540 -20.14 -19.73 2.88
N THR A 541 -19.49 -19.80 4.06
CA THR A 541 -18.33 -20.67 4.29
C THR A 541 -18.76 -22.11 4.52
N ASP A 542 -19.67 -22.33 5.47
CA ASP A 542 -19.91 -23.63 6.10
C ASP A 542 -20.82 -24.55 5.28
N LYS A 543 -21.71 -23.98 4.47
CA LYS A 543 -22.63 -24.70 3.56
C LYS A 543 -22.20 -24.66 2.10
N TRP A 544 -21.59 -23.55 1.66
CA TRP A 544 -21.27 -23.31 0.26
C TRP A 544 -19.76 -23.33 -0.07
N HIS A 545 -18.89 -23.52 0.92
CA HIS A 545 -17.43 -23.52 0.73
C HIS A 545 -16.88 -22.22 0.11
N ILE A 546 -17.59 -21.09 0.26
CA ILE A 546 -17.20 -19.78 -0.27
C ILE A 546 -16.52 -18.99 0.84
N TYR A 547 -15.20 -18.95 0.77
CA TYR A 547 -14.32 -18.29 1.73
C TYR A 547 -14.25 -16.80 1.43
N MET A 548 -14.94 -16.01 2.24
CA MET A 548 -15.02 -14.55 2.19
C MET A 548 -14.78 -13.96 3.59
N THR A 549 -14.58 -12.64 3.70
CA THR A 549 -14.44 -12.02 5.02
C THR A 549 -15.80 -11.83 5.70
N LYS A 550 -15.80 -11.91 7.04
CA LYS A 550 -17.01 -11.95 7.88
C LYS A 550 -17.73 -10.59 8.03
N ASP A 551 -17.31 -9.62 7.24
CA ASP A 551 -17.85 -8.27 7.06
C ASP A 551 -18.68 -8.12 5.77
N GLY A 552 -18.81 -9.19 4.97
CA GLY A 552 -19.57 -9.20 3.73
C GLY A 552 -18.76 -8.88 2.46
N ARG A 553 -17.43 -8.66 2.54
CA ARG A 553 -16.60 -8.41 1.35
C ARG A 553 -16.23 -9.69 0.59
N ILE A 554 -16.50 -9.67 -0.72
CA ILE A 554 -15.97 -10.62 -1.71
C ILE A 554 -14.96 -9.96 -2.64
N SER A 555 -13.96 -10.71 -3.13
CA SER A 555 -13.05 -10.27 -4.20
C SER A 555 -13.47 -10.85 -5.54
N LEU A 556 -14.02 -9.99 -6.39
CA LEU A 556 -14.46 -10.31 -7.75
C LEU A 556 -13.27 -10.57 -8.68
N ALA A 557 -12.08 -10.06 -8.34
CA ALA A 557 -10.83 -10.41 -9.03
C ALA A 557 -10.43 -11.89 -8.81
N GLY A 558 -10.94 -12.55 -7.77
CA GLY A 558 -10.79 -13.98 -7.50
C GLY A 558 -11.94 -14.86 -8.01
N LEU A 559 -12.94 -14.29 -8.68
CA LEU A 559 -14.10 -15.00 -9.23
C LEU A 559 -13.96 -15.20 -10.75
N SER A 560 -14.44 -16.34 -11.26
CA SER A 560 -14.54 -16.67 -12.69
C SER A 560 -16.00 -16.62 -13.16
N LEU A 561 -16.23 -16.33 -14.44
CA LEU A 561 -17.57 -16.26 -15.04
C LEU A 561 -18.33 -17.57 -14.87
N ALA A 562 -17.64 -18.70 -15.03
CA ALA A 562 -18.18 -20.05 -14.83
C ALA A 562 -18.63 -20.35 -13.38
N LYS A 563 -18.23 -19.55 -12.40
CA LYS A 563 -18.60 -19.70 -10.98
C LYS A 563 -19.56 -18.62 -10.46
N CYS A 564 -19.89 -17.60 -11.27
CA CYS A 564 -20.84 -16.55 -10.89
C CYS A 564 -22.24 -17.08 -10.56
N ASP A 565 -22.75 -18.09 -11.29
CA ASP A 565 -24.07 -18.67 -11.01
C ASP A 565 -24.13 -19.36 -9.64
N TYR A 566 -23.06 -20.08 -9.26
CA TYR A 566 -22.93 -20.76 -7.97
C TYR A 566 -22.81 -19.75 -6.81
N LEU A 567 -22.06 -18.67 -7.01
CA LEU A 567 -21.99 -17.57 -6.05
C LEU A 567 -23.35 -16.88 -5.87
N ALA A 568 -24.14 -16.71 -6.95
CA ALA A 568 -25.47 -16.15 -6.87
C ALA A 568 -26.43 -17.04 -6.04
N ASP A 569 -26.39 -18.37 -6.24
CA ASP A 569 -27.19 -19.32 -5.42
C ASP A 569 -26.83 -19.22 -3.93
N ALA A 570 -25.53 -19.19 -3.63
CA ALA A 570 -25.03 -19.10 -2.25
C ALA A 570 -25.39 -17.78 -1.56
N ILE A 571 -25.29 -16.65 -2.27
CA ILE A 571 -25.68 -15.32 -1.77
C ILE A 571 -27.19 -15.26 -1.49
N ILE A 572 -28.01 -15.79 -2.40
CA ILE A 572 -29.48 -15.79 -2.25
C ILE A 572 -29.89 -16.67 -1.06
N ASP A 573 -29.36 -17.89 -0.96
CA ASP A 573 -29.58 -18.77 0.19
C ASP A 573 -29.14 -18.12 1.51
N SER A 574 -27.93 -17.58 1.56
CA SER A 574 -27.40 -16.97 2.79
C SER A 574 -28.16 -15.70 3.18
N PHE A 575 -28.64 -14.91 2.23
CA PHE A 575 -29.37 -13.67 2.53
C PHE A 575 -30.80 -13.91 2.99
N HIS A 576 -31.50 -14.90 2.44
CA HIS A 576 -32.93 -15.14 2.73
C HIS A 576 -33.17 -16.23 3.79
N ASN A 577 -32.26 -17.19 3.97
CA ASN A 577 -32.46 -18.33 4.88
C ASN A 577 -31.66 -18.23 6.20
N VAL A 578 -30.89 -17.15 6.42
CA VAL A 578 -30.06 -16.96 7.62
C VAL A 578 -30.23 -15.56 8.19
N ASN A 579 -30.52 -15.49 9.49
CA ASN A 579 -30.68 -14.26 10.27
C ASN A 579 -29.36 -13.88 10.96
#